data_AF-A0ABD7CQC5-F1
#
_entry.id   AF-A0ABD7CQC5-F1
#
_cell.length_a   1.000
_cell.length_b   1.000
_cell.length_c   1.000
_cell.angle_alpha   90.00
_cell.angle_beta   90.00
_cell.angle_gamma   90.00
#
_symmetry.space_group_name_H-M   'P 1'
#
loop_
_entity.id
_entity.type
_entity.pdbx_description
1 polymer ?
#
loop_
_entity_poly.entity_id
_entity_poly.type
_entity_poly.pdbx_seq_one_letter_code
_entity_poly.pdbx_strand_id
1 'polypeptide(L)'
;MSDTDWGDEVYQPQEPEASDPAEQLGAEDTLMDPSGTGDPLDEGYAPPDRPWVVEGLGTTASERNSGESLETRLTREVPEPDGTLGDGVGDLVDGDGEPWDDEVGVARAGRLTQQAEGTVPATLTASDVGIDGAAASAEEAAMHVIPEPGDDDALLEPWPAPPGDAGAGSAGGGAASSPSP
;
A
#
# COMPACT_ATOMS: atom_id res chain seq x y z
N MET A 1 41.25 44.58 22.34
CA MET A 1 39.94 43.94 22.52
C MET A 1 39.90 42.78 21.55
N SER A 2 39.99 41.55 22.06
CA SER A 2 40.05 40.32 21.27
C SER A 2 38.70 39.60 21.37
N ASP A 3 37.96 39.55 20.26
CA ASP A 3 36.73 38.78 20.07
C ASP A 3 37.07 37.30 19.86
N THR A 4 37.34 36.57 20.94
CA THR A 4 37.42 35.10 20.93
C THR A 4 36.73 34.53 22.16
N ASP A 5 35.53 35.06 22.42
CA ASP A 5 34.58 34.58 23.42
C ASP A 5 33.48 33.78 22.67
N TRP A 6 33.90 32.72 21.98
CA TRP A 6 32.98 31.84 21.25
C TRP A 6 32.71 30.59 22.08
N GLY A 7 31.63 30.64 22.87
CA GLY A 7 30.66 29.54 22.94
C GLY A 7 31.02 28.26 23.71
N ASP A 8 31.98 28.29 24.63
CA ASP A 8 32.28 27.12 25.50
C ASP A 8 31.46 27.11 26.82
N GLU A 9 30.68 28.16 27.09
CA GLU A 9 29.93 28.32 28.35
C GLU A 9 28.47 27.83 28.29
N VAL A 10 28.05 27.20 27.19
CA VAL A 10 26.72 26.59 27.14
C VAL A 10 26.78 25.28 27.91
N TYR A 11 26.01 25.18 29.01
CA TYR A 11 25.74 23.93 29.70
C TYR A 11 25.27 22.89 28.67
N GLN A 12 26.16 21.97 28.31
CA GLN A 12 25.74 20.73 27.69
C GLN A 12 25.20 19.86 28.82
N PRO A 13 23.93 19.39 28.75
CA PRO A 13 23.51 18.34 29.67
C PRO A 13 24.55 17.22 29.54
N GLN A 14 25.11 16.80 30.68
CA GLN A 14 25.84 15.55 30.70
C GLN A 14 24.78 14.48 30.46
N GLU A 15 24.64 14.09 29.19
CA GLU A 15 23.97 12.85 28.85
C GLU A 15 24.54 11.80 29.81
N PRO A 16 23.69 11.08 30.57
CA PRO A 16 24.18 10.01 31.43
C PRO A 16 25.09 9.15 30.56
N GLU A 17 26.34 8.95 31.03
CA GLU A 17 27.39 8.11 30.43
C GLU A 17 26.74 7.19 29.42
N ALA A 18 26.87 7.56 28.13
CA ALA A 18 26.12 7.03 27.00
C ALA A 18 25.61 5.64 27.34
N SER A 19 24.28 5.48 27.54
CA SER A 19 23.68 4.20 27.92
C SER A 19 24.42 3.13 27.16
N ASP A 20 25.27 2.37 27.86
CA ASP A 20 26.11 1.35 27.25
C ASP A 20 25.11 0.55 26.43
N PRO A 21 25.19 0.56 25.08
CA PRO A 21 24.19 -0.11 24.28
C PRO A 21 24.16 -1.52 24.85
N ALA A 22 23.01 -1.89 25.44
CA ALA A 22 22.89 -3.13 26.19
C ALA A 22 23.61 -4.21 25.39
N GLU A 23 24.56 -4.89 26.03
CA GLU A 23 25.47 -5.85 25.40
C GLU A 23 24.73 -6.59 24.28
N GLN A 24 25.34 -6.70 23.09
CA GLN A 24 24.70 -7.38 21.96
C GLN A 24 24.22 -8.76 22.41
N LEU A 25 22.91 -9.00 22.28
CA LEU A 25 22.29 -10.23 22.75
C LEU A 25 22.95 -11.43 22.05
N GLY A 26 23.36 -12.42 22.84
CA GLY A 26 24.00 -13.62 22.33
C GLY A 26 23.03 -14.56 21.62
N ALA A 27 23.57 -15.62 21.00
CA ALA A 27 22.77 -16.68 20.39
C ALA A 27 21.89 -17.41 21.42
N GLU A 28 22.31 -17.47 22.68
CA GLU A 28 21.53 -18.01 23.80
C GLU A 28 20.27 -17.21 24.14
N ASP A 29 20.30 -15.89 23.94
CA ASP A 29 19.18 -14.99 24.20
C ASP A 29 18.25 -14.87 22.98
N THR A 30 18.82 -14.84 21.79
CA THR A 30 18.07 -14.66 20.53
C THR A 30 17.63 -15.97 19.87
N LEU A 31 18.17 -17.11 20.33
CA LEU A 31 18.04 -18.43 19.69
C LEU A 31 18.42 -18.44 18.20
N MET A 32 19.20 -17.45 17.76
CA MET A 32 19.62 -17.25 16.39
C MET A 32 21.15 -17.18 16.35
N ASP A 33 21.75 -18.01 15.51
CA ASP A 33 23.19 -18.01 15.26
C ASP A 33 23.46 -18.02 13.75
N PRO A 34 23.28 -16.88 13.06
CA PRO A 34 23.45 -16.81 11.61
C PRO A 34 24.91 -16.93 11.18
N SER A 35 25.87 -16.52 12.03
CA SER A 35 27.31 -16.55 11.71
C SER A 35 27.98 -17.86 12.15
N GLY A 36 27.39 -18.63 13.07
CA GLY A 36 27.94 -19.88 13.59
C GLY A 36 29.08 -19.67 14.59
N THR A 37 29.31 -18.41 15.02
CA THR A 37 30.47 -18.01 15.82
C THR A 37 30.18 -18.07 17.32
N GLY A 38 28.90 -18.15 17.70
CA GLY A 38 28.44 -18.19 19.09
C GLY A 38 28.46 -16.82 19.78
N ASP A 39 29.56 -16.08 19.68
CA ASP A 39 29.68 -14.69 20.16
C ASP A 39 29.44 -13.71 19.00
N PRO A 40 28.44 -12.80 19.08
CA PRO A 40 28.22 -11.77 18.05
C PRO A 40 29.43 -10.82 17.90
N LEU A 41 30.27 -10.67 18.93
CA LEU A 41 31.47 -9.82 18.87
C LEU A 41 32.61 -10.42 18.04
N ASP A 42 32.58 -11.72 17.76
CA ASP A 42 33.55 -12.39 16.89
C ASP A 42 33.22 -12.19 15.40
N GLU A 43 32.01 -11.70 15.05
CA GLU A 43 31.63 -11.41 13.68
C GLU A 43 32.23 -10.08 13.21
N GLY A 44 33.18 -10.15 12.28
CA GLY A 44 33.73 -8.97 11.62
C GLY A 44 32.85 -8.52 10.45
N TYR A 45 32.29 -7.31 10.51
CA TYR A 45 31.70 -6.68 9.32
C TYR A 45 32.80 -6.15 8.40
N ALA A 46 32.89 -6.70 7.19
CA ALA A 46 33.71 -6.16 6.12
C ALA A 46 32.84 -5.27 5.22
N PRO A 47 33.01 -3.94 5.24
CA PRO A 47 32.31 -3.08 4.29
C PRO A 47 32.65 -3.49 2.86
N PRO A 48 31.72 -3.33 1.92
CA PRO A 48 31.97 -3.62 0.52
C PRO A 48 33.15 -2.79 -0.02
N ASP A 49 34.08 -3.44 -0.73
CA ASP A 49 35.28 -2.83 -1.35
C ASP A 49 34.99 -1.81 -2.47
N ARG A 50 33.72 -1.45 -2.65
CA ARG A 50 33.28 -0.48 -3.65
C ARG A 50 32.29 0.48 -3.02
N PRO A 51 32.32 1.76 -3.43
CA PRO A 51 31.32 2.71 -2.96
C PRO A 51 29.94 2.29 -3.43
N TRP A 52 28.95 2.43 -2.56
CA TRP A 52 27.55 2.19 -2.90
C TRP A 52 26.92 3.45 -3.46
N VAL A 53 26.06 3.31 -4.48
CA VAL A 53 25.22 4.38 -5.03
C VAL A 53 25.98 5.55 -5.68
N VAL A 54 27.32 5.53 -5.74
CA VAL A 54 28.11 6.58 -6.40
C VAL A 54 27.85 6.70 -7.91
N GLU A 55 27.34 5.64 -8.54
CA GLU A 55 26.96 5.64 -9.96
C GLU A 55 25.47 5.99 -10.16
N GLY A 56 24.72 6.28 -9.09
CA GLY A 56 23.33 6.69 -9.15
C GLY A 56 23.15 8.17 -9.50
N LEU A 57 21.94 8.52 -9.97
CA LEU A 57 21.55 9.91 -10.21
C LEU A 57 21.29 10.64 -8.88
N GLY A 58 21.64 11.92 -8.81
CA GLY A 58 21.46 12.76 -7.63
C GLY A 58 22.72 12.96 -6.78
N THR A 59 23.87 12.49 -7.27
CA THR A 59 25.16 12.66 -6.59
C THR A 59 25.77 14.03 -6.86
N THR A 60 25.40 14.69 -7.97
CA THR A 60 25.87 16.03 -8.32
C THR A 60 24.86 17.13 -7.97
N ALA A 61 25.34 18.37 -7.77
CA ALA A 61 24.47 19.51 -7.50
C ALA A 61 23.49 19.82 -8.65
N SER A 62 23.92 19.60 -9.89
CA SER A 62 23.07 19.79 -11.07
C SER A 62 21.93 18.76 -11.10
N GLU A 63 22.24 17.48 -10.84
CA GLU A 63 21.23 16.42 -10.80
C GLU A 63 20.21 16.64 -9.69
N ARG A 64 20.63 17.10 -8.51
CA ARG A 64 19.67 17.43 -7.44
C ARG A 64 18.73 18.57 -7.81
N ASN A 65 19.20 19.53 -8.61
CA ASN A 65 18.39 20.65 -9.08
C ASN A 65 17.44 20.24 -10.21
N SER A 66 17.90 19.43 -11.16
CA SER A 66 17.08 18.93 -12.26
C SER A 66 16.12 17.81 -11.84
N GLY A 67 16.49 17.05 -10.81
CA GLY A 67 15.80 15.83 -10.40
C GLY A 67 16.01 14.69 -11.40
N GLU A 68 15.55 13.51 -11.00
CA GLU A 68 15.44 12.35 -11.87
C GLU A 68 14.06 12.30 -12.54
N SER A 69 13.98 11.88 -13.80
CA SER A 69 12.69 11.70 -14.49
C SER A 69 11.92 10.51 -13.92
N LEU A 70 10.59 10.55 -14.05
CA LEU A 70 9.73 9.44 -13.64
C LEU A 70 10.07 8.16 -14.41
N GLU A 71 10.29 8.27 -15.73
CA GLU A 71 10.65 7.13 -16.57
C GLU A 71 11.93 6.42 -16.07
N THR A 72 12.93 7.18 -15.62
CA THR A 72 14.19 6.60 -15.10
C THR A 72 13.99 5.92 -13.74
N ARG A 73 13.04 6.39 -12.93
CA ARG A 73 12.66 5.71 -11.69
C ARG A 73 11.92 4.40 -11.99
N LEU A 74 11.03 4.42 -12.98
CA LEU A 74 10.26 3.25 -13.40
C LEU A 74 11.14 2.13 -14.00
N THR A 75 12.25 2.44 -14.66
CA THR A 75 13.16 1.39 -15.16
C THR A 75 13.86 0.59 -14.06
N ARG A 76 13.91 1.11 -12.82
CA ARG A 76 14.47 0.44 -11.65
C ARG A 76 13.41 -0.24 -10.79
N GLU A 77 12.14 -0.01 -11.09
CA GLU A 77 11.03 -0.66 -10.39
C GLU A 77 11.06 -2.17 -10.69
N VAL A 78 10.98 -2.97 -9.63
CA VAL A 78 10.76 -4.41 -9.74
C VAL A 78 9.27 -4.62 -9.48
N PRO A 79 8.50 -5.19 -10.42
CA PRO A 79 7.11 -5.52 -10.17
C PRO A 79 7.00 -6.39 -8.92
N GLU A 80 6.07 -6.03 -8.04
CA GLU A 80 5.71 -6.90 -6.93
C GLU A 80 5.25 -8.25 -7.52
N PRO A 81 5.63 -9.39 -6.91
CA PRO A 81 5.11 -10.67 -7.34
C PRO A 81 3.57 -10.63 -7.22
N ASP A 82 2.88 -11.10 -8.26
CA ASP A 82 1.43 -11.23 -8.25
C ASP A 82 1.01 -11.97 -6.97
N GLY A 83 0.42 -11.24 -6.03
CA GLY A 83 0.21 -11.71 -4.67
C GLY A 83 -0.66 -12.97 -4.66
N THR A 84 -0.11 -14.06 -4.14
CA THR A 84 -0.72 -15.38 -3.87
C THR A 84 -1.40 -16.07 -5.06
N LEU A 85 -1.14 -17.37 -5.23
CA LEU A 85 -1.98 -18.29 -5.98
C LEU A 85 -3.34 -18.44 -5.25
N GLY A 86 -4.15 -17.38 -5.22
CA GLY A 86 -5.53 -17.45 -4.75
C GLY A 86 -6.41 -17.98 -5.87
N ASP A 87 -7.29 -18.92 -5.56
CA ASP A 87 -8.30 -19.45 -6.48
C ASP A 87 -9.52 -18.50 -6.66
N GLY A 88 -9.41 -17.29 -6.12
CA GLY A 88 -10.45 -16.27 -6.18
C GLY A 88 -11.46 -16.33 -5.04
N VAL A 89 -11.32 -17.23 -4.06
CA VAL A 89 -12.21 -17.31 -2.87
C VAL A 89 -11.39 -17.51 -1.59
N GLY A 90 -11.44 -16.53 -0.69
CA GLY A 90 -10.71 -16.55 0.58
C GLY A 90 -9.25 -16.11 0.46
N ASP A 91 -8.73 -15.59 1.57
CA ASP A 91 -7.33 -15.17 1.73
C ASP A 91 -6.36 -16.37 1.93
N LEU A 92 -6.90 -17.59 1.96
CA LEU A 92 -6.17 -18.82 2.20
C LEU A 92 -6.12 -19.70 0.95
N VAL A 93 -4.91 -19.90 0.42
CA VAL A 93 -4.63 -20.83 -0.69
C VAL A 93 -5.04 -22.25 -0.30
N ASP A 94 -5.82 -22.92 -1.17
CA ASP A 94 -6.40 -24.25 -0.94
C ASP A 94 -7.33 -24.34 0.30
N GLY A 95 -7.78 -23.20 0.83
CA GLY A 95 -8.78 -23.13 1.89
C GLY A 95 -10.20 -23.18 1.32
N ASP A 96 -11.16 -23.65 2.14
CA ASP A 96 -12.60 -23.57 1.82
C ASP A 96 -13.12 -22.13 1.99
N GLY A 97 -12.38 -21.12 1.49
CA GLY A 97 -12.63 -19.70 1.73
C GLY A 97 -14.12 -19.39 1.76
N GLU A 98 -14.59 -18.66 2.78
CA GLU A 98 -16.03 -18.43 2.91
C GLU A 98 -16.51 -17.61 1.69
N PRO A 99 -17.38 -18.18 0.84
CA PRO A 99 -18.01 -17.40 -0.22
C PRO A 99 -18.75 -16.24 0.45
N TRP A 100 -18.83 -15.09 -0.22
CA TRP A 100 -19.68 -13.99 0.25
C TRP A 100 -21.08 -14.54 0.50
N ASP A 101 -21.53 -14.51 1.75
CA ASP A 101 -22.89 -14.82 2.10
C ASP A 101 -23.77 -13.58 1.93
N ASP A 102 -25.05 -13.74 2.18
CA ASP A 102 -26.05 -12.68 2.10
C ASP A 102 -25.96 -11.66 3.25
N GLU A 103 -24.95 -11.76 4.14
CA GLU A 103 -24.70 -10.78 5.20
C GLU A 103 -23.85 -9.58 4.74
N VAL A 104 -23.29 -9.63 3.52
CA VAL A 104 -22.51 -8.53 2.92
C VAL A 104 -23.20 -7.98 1.67
N GLY A 105 -23.55 -6.69 1.71
CA GLY A 105 -24.15 -5.98 0.59
C GLY A 105 -23.18 -5.58 -0.51
N VAL A 106 -23.57 -5.76 -1.78
CA VAL A 106 -22.79 -5.29 -2.96
C VAL A 106 -23.37 -4.01 -3.58
N ALA A 107 -24.63 -3.73 -3.33
CA ALA A 107 -25.26 -2.47 -3.73
C ALA A 107 -24.93 -1.36 -2.72
N ARG A 108 -24.42 -0.22 -3.22
CA ARG A 108 -24.18 0.97 -2.38
C ARG A 108 -25.50 1.53 -1.86
N ALA A 109 -25.50 1.95 -0.61
CA ALA A 109 -26.59 2.75 -0.05
C ALA A 109 -26.61 4.14 -0.69
N GLY A 110 -27.79 4.65 -1.02
CA GLY A 110 -27.97 6.03 -1.48
C GLY A 110 -28.28 7.00 -0.36
N ARG A 111 -28.65 8.22 -0.74
CA ARG A 111 -29.02 9.27 0.19
C ARG A 111 -30.39 8.95 0.82
N LEU A 112 -30.41 8.87 2.14
CA LEU A 112 -31.66 8.72 2.89
C LEU A 112 -32.33 10.08 3.12
N THR A 113 -33.59 10.19 2.73
CA THR A 113 -34.41 11.37 3.01
C THR A 113 -35.60 10.99 3.87
N GLN A 114 -35.98 11.88 4.79
CA GLN A 114 -37.13 11.64 5.65
C GLN A 114 -38.39 11.61 4.80
N GLN A 115 -39.02 10.45 4.72
CA GLN A 115 -40.34 10.27 4.12
C GLN A 115 -41.32 9.87 5.22
N ALA A 116 -42.40 10.64 5.35
CA ALA A 116 -43.43 10.39 6.35
C ALA A 116 -44.66 9.74 5.67
N GLU A 117 -44.77 8.42 5.77
CA GLU A 117 -45.92 7.65 5.26
C GLU A 117 -47.15 7.72 6.23
N GLY A 118 -47.11 8.65 7.20
CA GLY A 118 -48.19 8.92 8.17
C GLY A 118 -48.46 7.84 9.23
N THR A 119 -47.95 6.62 9.04
CA THR A 119 -48.20 5.46 9.90
C THR A 119 -47.14 5.30 11.00
N VAL A 120 -45.93 5.79 10.75
CA VAL A 120 -44.78 5.73 11.66
C VAL A 120 -44.21 7.15 11.81
N PRO A 121 -43.74 7.56 13.01
CA PRO A 121 -43.13 8.88 13.20
C PRO A 121 -41.98 9.12 12.23
N ALA A 122 -41.91 10.31 11.64
CA ALA A 122 -40.92 10.65 10.62
C ALA A 122 -39.47 10.51 11.10
N THR A 123 -39.21 10.63 12.41
CA THR A 123 -37.88 10.42 12.99
C THR A 123 -37.42 8.96 12.96
N LEU A 124 -38.33 8.03 12.66
CA LEU A 124 -38.08 6.59 12.63
C LEU A 124 -38.19 6.02 11.21
N THR A 125 -38.41 6.87 10.19
CA THR A 125 -38.53 6.46 8.79
C THR A 125 -37.64 7.30 7.89
N ALA A 126 -37.03 6.64 6.91
CA ALA A 126 -36.31 7.28 5.83
C ALA A 126 -36.48 6.45 4.55
N SER A 127 -36.36 7.12 3.41
CA SER A 127 -36.44 6.52 2.08
C SER A 127 -35.15 6.82 1.34
N ASP A 128 -34.55 5.79 0.72
CA ASP A 128 -33.41 5.95 -0.16
C ASP A 128 -33.87 6.56 -1.49
N VAL A 129 -33.27 7.69 -1.87
CA VAL A 129 -33.54 8.40 -3.13
C VAL A 129 -32.42 8.25 -4.16
N GLY A 130 -31.50 7.30 -3.95
CA GLY A 130 -30.42 6.94 -4.84
C GLY A 130 -29.08 7.60 -4.53
N ILE A 131 -28.06 7.18 -5.28
CA ILE A 131 -26.66 7.61 -5.12
C ILE A 131 -26.45 8.99 -5.76
N ASP A 132 -25.76 9.89 -5.06
CA ASP A 132 -25.30 11.15 -5.65
C ASP A 132 -24.10 10.91 -6.58
N GLY A 133 -24.38 10.82 -7.88
CA GLY A 133 -23.44 10.45 -8.95
C GLY A 133 -22.19 11.32 -9.08
N ALA A 134 -21.17 11.01 -8.26
CA ALA A 134 -19.84 11.64 -8.11
C ALA A 134 -19.73 12.79 -7.09
N ALA A 135 -20.80 13.12 -6.36
CA ALA A 135 -20.75 14.07 -5.23
C ALA A 135 -20.84 13.39 -3.86
N ALA A 136 -21.04 12.08 -3.83
CA ALA A 136 -21.04 11.29 -2.60
C ALA A 136 -19.70 11.45 -1.85
N SER A 137 -19.78 11.58 -0.53
CA SER A 137 -18.58 11.58 0.31
C SER A 137 -17.92 10.19 0.28
N ALA A 138 -16.65 10.11 0.69
CA ALA A 138 -15.96 8.82 0.81
C ALA A 138 -16.69 7.86 1.78
N GLU A 139 -17.31 8.41 2.83
CA GLU A 139 -18.07 7.65 3.82
C GLU A 139 -19.37 7.09 3.22
N GLU A 140 -20.07 7.91 2.43
CA GLU A 140 -21.30 7.49 1.73
C GLU A 140 -20.98 6.42 0.67
N ALA A 141 -19.87 6.56 -0.05
CA ALA A 141 -19.44 5.58 -1.04
C ALA A 141 -19.01 4.23 -0.43
N ALA A 142 -18.77 4.17 0.88
CA ALA A 142 -18.36 2.96 1.60
C ALA A 142 -19.54 2.15 2.17
N MET A 143 -20.73 2.74 2.28
CA MET A 143 -21.91 2.09 2.87
C MET A 143 -22.66 1.24 1.83
N HIS A 144 -23.05 0.02 2.21
CA HIS A 144 -23.75 -0.95 1.35
C HIS A 144 -25.00 -1.48 2.04
N VAL A 145 -26.00 -1.89 1.25
CA VAL A 145 -27.27 -2.45 1.74
C VAL A 145 -27.19 -3.96 1.74
N ILE A 146 -27.46 -4.57 2.89
CA ILE A 146 -27.61 -6.03 3.04
C ILE A 146 -29.03 -6.40 2.60
N PRO A 147 -29.21 -7.30 1.61
CA PRO A 147 -30.52 -7.66 1.11
C PRO A 147 -31.29 -8.52 2.12
N GLU A 148 -32.58 -8.23 2.32
CA GLU A 148 -33.48 -9.06 3.11
C GLU A 148 -34.28 -10.04 2.21
N PRO A 149 -34.81 -11.14 2.77
CA PRO A 149 -35.62 -12.08 2.01
C PRO A 149 -36.87 -11.43 1.39
N GLY A 150 -36.87 -11.30 0.06
CA GLY A 150 -37.98 -10.70 -0.71
C GLY A 150 -37.66 -9.33 -1.30
N ASP A 151 -36.45 -8.81 -1.08
CA ASP A 151 -35.93 -7.62 -1.77
C ASP A 151 -35.59 -7.90 -3.24
N ASP A 152 -35.34 -6.83 -4.01
CA ASP A 152 -35.03 -6.91 -5.44
C ASP A 152 -33.66 -7.59 -5.66
N ASP A 153 -33.63 -8.61 -6.53
CA ASP A 153 -32.40 -9.33 -6.92
C ASP A 153 -31.33 -8.39 -7.50
N ALA A 154 -31.70 -7.19 -7.98
CA ALA A 154 -30.75 -6.17 -8.41
C ALA A 154 -29.78 -5.71 -7.30
N LEU A 155 -30.12 -5.91 -6.01
CA LEU A 155 -29.23 -5.60 -4.88
C LEU A 155 -28.12 -6.64 -4.70
N LEU A 156 -28.26 -7.82 -5.31
CA LEU A 156 -27.28 -8.90 -5.31
C LEU A 156 -26.29 -8.78 -6.48
N GLU A 157 -26.59 -7.95 -7.48
CA GLU A 157 -25.68 -7.71 -8.59
C GLU A 157 -24.63 -6.65 -8.21
N PRO A 158 -23.33 -6.95 -8.35
CA PRO A 158 -22.31 -5.93 -8.14
C PRO A 158 -22.54 -4.79 -9.14
N TRP A 159 -22.36 -3.55 -8.67
CA TRP A 159 -22.45 -2.38 -9.55
C TRP A 159 -21.58 -2.62 -10.80
N PRO A 160 -22.11 -2.42 -12.03
CA PRO A 160 -21.36 -2.69 -13.24
C PRO A 160 -20.05 -1.91 -13.15
N ALA A 161 -18.93 -2.63 -13.20
CA ALA A 161 -17.62 -2.02 -13.22
C ALA A 161 -17.64 -0.89 -14.26
N PRO A 162 -17.05 0.29 -13.98
CA PRO A 162 -16.84 1.26 -15.04
C PRO A 162 -16.19 0.52 -16.20
N PRO A 163 -16.58 0.77 -17.46
CA PRO A 163 -16.10 -0.03 -18.59
C PRO A 163 -14.58 -0.09 -18.50
N GLY A 164 -14.07 -1.28 -18.17
CA GLY A 164 -12.64 -1.55 -18.16
C GLY A 164 -12.11 -1.21 -19.55
N ASP A 165 -10.87 -0.77 -19.60
CA ASP A 165 -10.15 -0.61 -20.86
C ASP A 165 -10.10 -1.98 -21.56
N ALA A 166 -11.10 -2.22 -22.40
CA ALA A 166 -11.19 -3.42 -23.19
C ALA A 166 -10.00 -3.46 -24.16
N GLY A 167 -8.96 -4.17 -23.76
CA GLY A 167 -8.00 -4.87 -24.61
C GLY A 167 -7.32 -4.04 -25.70
N ALA A 168 -6.12 -3.55 -25.42
CA ALA A 168 -5.06 -3.61 -26.43
C ALA A 168 -4.60 -5.08 -26.55
N GLY A 169 -5.38 -5.86 -27.29
CA GLY A 169 -5.11 -7.26 -27.53
C GLY A 169 -3.75 -7.49 -28.19
N SER A 170 -3.06 -8.51 -27.71
CA SER A 170 -1.98 -9.19 -28.42
C SER A 170 -2.46 -9.62 -29.81
N ALA A 171 -1.98 -8.95 -30.85
CA ALA A 171 -1.99 -9.47 -32.22
C ALA A 171 -0.54 -9.65 -32.65
N GLY A 172 -0.05 -10.89 -32.55
CA GLY A 172 1.17 -11.30 -33.22
C GLY A 172 0.96 -11.49 -34.72
N GLY A 173 2.02 -11.24 -35.50
CA GLY A 173 2.32 -12.02 -36.71
C GLY A 173 2.23 -11.31 -38.07
N GLY A 174 3.40 -11.10 -38.69
CA GLY A 174 3.61 -11.00 -40.15
C GLY A 174 3.70 -9.57 -40.71
N ALA A 175 4.71 -9.15 -41.49
CA ALA A 175 5.78 -9.85 -42.18
C ALA A 175 6.99 -8.91 -42.32
N ALA A 176 8.19 -9.43 -42.05
CA ALA A 176 9.45 -8.75 -42.37
C ALA A 176 9.75 -8.92 -43.87
N SER A 177 9.79 -7.80 -44.60
CA SER A 177 10.36 -7.75 -45.95
C SER A 177 11.89 -7.80 -45.85
N SER A 178 12.48 -8.87 -46.37
CA SER A 178 13.92 -9.01 -46.57
C SER A 178 14.41 -8.00 -47.62
N PRO A 179 15.54 -7.30 -47.40
CA PRO A 179 16.29 -6.71 -48.51
C PRO A 179 17.17 -7.79 -49.16
N SER A 180 17.04 -7.93 -50.48
CA SER A 180 17.89 -8.77 -51.35
C SER A 180 19.22 -8.06 -51.68
N PRO A 181 20.26 -8.79 -52.15
CA PRO A 181 21.68 -8.46 -51.96
C PRO A 181 22.24 -7.33 -52.84
#